data_AF-A0A359MYS6-F1
#
_entry.id   AF-A0A359MYS6-F1
#
_cell.length_a   1.000
_cell.length_b   1.000
_cell.length_c   1.000
_cell.angle_alpha   90.00
_cell.angle_beta   90.00
_cell.angle_gamma   90.00
#
_symmetry.space_group_name_H-M   'P 1'
#
loop_
_entity.id
_entity.type
_entity.pdbx_description
1 polymer ?
#
loop_
_entity_poly.entity_id
_entity_poly.type
_entity_poly.pdbx_seq_one_letter_code
_entity_poly.pdbx_strand_id
1 'polypeptide(L)'
;KSYAKVTLKNKALGGKRYRFTSVLKDAATGTKLADRKVTVYKKRSGQGWQVVRNKYTNTKGIVQLAVTAKAKTKFKVVWKPGKADRSEYTRSTSRIVTVQ
;
A
#
# COMPACT_ATOMS: atom_id res chain seq x y z
N LYS A 1 2.76 -21.03 -8.67
CA LYS A 1 2.47 -20.02 -7.62
C LYS A 1 2.41 -18.65 -8.28
N SER A 2 1.41 -17.85 -7.95
CA SER A 2 1.14 -16.55 -8.55
C SER A 2 1.85 -15.42 -7.78
N TYR A 3 1.84 -14.23 -8.38
CA TYR A 3 2.40 -13.02 -7.79
C TYR A 3 1.30 -12.00 -7.55
N ALA A 4 1.28 -11.39 -6.36
CA ALA A 4 0.43 -10.22 -6.16
C ALA A 4 1.17 -8.94 -6.57
N LYS A 5 0.41 -8.01 -7.14
CA LYS A 5 0.87 -6.67 -7.49
C LYS A 5 0.15 -5.65 -6.63
N VAL A 6 0.92 -4.80 -5.95
CA VAL A 6 0.38 -3.61 -5.30
C VAL A 6 0.70 -2.37 -6.12
N THR A 7 -0.32 -1.55 -6.36
CA THR A 7 -0.16 -0.22 -6.93
C THR A 7 -0.36 0.81 -5.82
N LEU A 8 0.20 2.00 -6.01
CA LEU A 8 0.04 3.10 -5.09
C LEU A 8 0.06 4.41 -5.88
N LYS A 9 -1.03 5.15 -5.79
CA LYS A 9 -1.19 6.48 -6.40
C LYS A 9 -1.48 7.49 -5.31
N ASN A 10 -1.04 8.72 -5.51
CA ASN A 10 -1.34 9.85 -4.65
C ASN A 10 -2.08 10.94 -5.42
N LYS A 11 -2.98 11.64 -4.74
CA LYS A 11 -3.67 12.84 -5.24
C LYS A 11 -3.60 13.91 -4.15
N ALA A 12 -3.14 15.11 -4.49
CA ALA A 12 -3.19 16.25 -3.59
C ALA A 12 -4.66 16.64 -3.33
N LEU A 13 -5.01 16.91 -2.07
CA LEU A 13 -6.35 17.37 -1.67
C LEU A 13 -6.39 18.86 -1.32
N GLY A 14 -5.29 19.59 -1.58
CA GLY A 14 -5.11 20.96 -1.14
C GLY A 14 -4.21 21.05 0.10
N GLY A 15 -3.41 22.12 0.16
CA GLY A 15 -2.39 22.32 1.18
C GLY A 15 -1.44 21.12 1.28
N LYS A 16 -1.14 20.71 2.52
CA LYS A 16 -0.21 19.61 2.84
C LYS A 16 -0.90 18.24 2.94
N ARG A 17 -2.13 18.10 2.41
CA ARG A 17 -2.95 16.87 2.53
C ARG A 17 -2.98 16.08 1.22
N TYR A 18 -2.80 14.77 1.33
CA TYR A 18 -2.72 13.85 0.21
C TYR A 18 -3.64 12.64 0.42
N ARG A 19 -4.37 12.24 -0.62
CA ARG A 19 -5.09 10.97 -0.69
C ARG A 19 -4.25 9.94 -1.41
N PHE A 20 -3.92 8.86 -0.72
CA PHE A 20 -3.30 7.68 -1.29
C PHE A 20 -4.36 6.64 -1.60
N THR A 21 -4.29 6.08 -2.80
CA THR A 21 -5.10 4.94 -3.24
C THR A 21 -4.16 3.83 -3.65
N SER A 22 -4.30 2.69 -2.99
CA SER A 22 -3.59 1.46 -3.29
C SER A 22 -4.57 0.42 -3.80
N VAL A 23 -4.14 -0.37 -4.79
CA VAL A 23 -4.90 -1.51 -5.31
C VAL A 23 -4.02 -2.73 -5.24
N LEU A 24 -4.52 -3.79 -4.59
CA LEU A 24 -3.91 -5.11 -4.54
C LEU A 24 -4.66 -6.02 -5.53
N LYS A 25 -3.90 -6.67 -6.40
CA LYS A 25 -4.45 -7.62 -7.38
C LYS A 25 -3.49 -8.76 -7.63
N ASP A 26 -4.01 -9.89 -8.06
CA ASP A 26 -3.20 -10.94 -8.68
C ASP A 26 -2.58 -10.40 -9.98
N ALA A 27 -1.32 -10.72 -10.22
CA ALA A 27 -0.57 -10.21 -11.36
C ALA A 27 -0.83 -11.01 -12.64
N ALA A 28 -1.19 -12.29 -12.54
CA ALA A 28 -1.43 -13.16 -13.69
C ALA A 28 -2.85 -12.95 -14.24
N THR A 29 -3.85 -12.97 -13.36
CA THR A 29 -5.27 -12.88 -13.70
C THR A 29 -5.84 -11.47 -13.62
N GLY A 30 -5.17 -10.56 -12.90
CA GLY A 30 -5.70 -9.21 -12.64
C GLY A 30 -6.78 -9.14 -11.56
N THR A 31 -7.17 -10.27 -10.99
CA THR A 31 -8.20 -10.41 -9.94
C THR A 31 -7.90 -9.54 -8.73
N LYS A 32 -8.89 -8.81 -8.22
CA LYS A 32 -8.72 -7.95 -7.06
C LYS A 32 -8.70 -8.77 -5.78
N LEU A 33 -7.69 -8.54 -4.93
CA LEU A 33 -7.53 -9.29 -3.69
C LEU A 33 -8.18 -8.52 -2.54
N ALA A 34 -9.39 -8.93 -2.16
CA ALA A 34 -10.18 -8.35 -1.08
C ALA A 34 -9.80 -8.94 0.28
N ASP A 35 -10.13 -8.20 1.34
CA ASP A 35 -9.91 -8.58 2.75
C ASP A 35 -8.47 -9.03 3.06
N ARG A 36 -7.50 -8.32 2.47
CA ARG A 36 -6.08 -8.57 2.70
C ARG A 36 -5.45 -7.42 3.46
N LYS A 37 -4.79 -7.76 4.56
CA LYS A 37 -4.08 -6.79 5.40
C LYS A 37 -2.85 -6.27 4.69
N VAL A 38 -2.79 -4.96 4.50
CA VAL A 38 -1.60 -4.23 4.06
C VAL A 38 -1.09 -3.33 5.17
N THR A 39 0.22 -3.15 5.21
CA THR A 39 0.88 -2.22 6.13
C THR A 39 1.38 -1.00 5.38
N VAL A 40 0.99 0.18 5.85
CA VAL A 40 1.44 1.47 5.34
C VAL A 40 2.56 1.99 6.23
N TYR A 41 3.67 2.36 5.61
CA TYR A 41 4.84 2.95 6.26
C TYR A 41 5.08 4.36 5.74
N LYS A 42 5.72 5.20 6.56
CA LYS A 42 6.27 6.50 6.18
C LYS A 42 7.77 6.55 6.47
N LYS A 43 8.50 7.37 5.72
CA LYS A 43 9.91 7.69 5.96
C LYS A 43 10.17 9.14 5.57
N ARG A 44 10.77 9.92 6.48
CA ARG A 44 11.33 11.25 6.20
C ARG A 44 12.84 11.14 6.00
N SER A 45 13.45 12.22 5.50
CA SER A 45 14.92 12.28 5.42
C SER A 45 15.54 12.04 6.79
N GLY A 46 16.63 11.28 6.87
CA GLY A 46 17.30 10.92 8.13
C GLY A 46 16.57 9.92 9.04
N GLN A 47 15.34 9.48 8.70
CA GLN A 47 14.56 8.56 9.54
C GLN A 47 14.45 7.14 8.95
N GLY A 48 14.20 6.16 9.83
CA GLY A 48 13.80 4.80 9.44
C GLY A 48 12.37 4.74 8.87
N TRP A 49 11.98 3.57 8.35
CA TRP A 49 10.58 3.32 7.98
C TRP A 49 9.75 3.12 9.25
N GLN A 50 8.74 3.96 9.45
CA GLN A 50 7.81 3.88 10.57
C GLN A 50 6.45 3.39 10.09
N VAL A 51 5.80 2.50 10.84
CA VAL A 51 4.41 2.10 10.55
C VAL A 51 3.49 3.30 10.76
N VAL A 52 2.66 3.59 9.77
CA VAL A 52 1.60 4.59 9.85
C VAL A 52 0.31 3.92 10.27
N ARG A 53 -0.07 2.86 9.54
CA ARG A 53 -1.34 2.16 9.76
C ARG A 53 -1.33 0.80 9.09
N ASN A 54 -2.09 -0.13 9.66
CA ASN A 54 -2.53 -1.33 8.97
C ASN A 54 -3.93 -1.10 8.41
N LYS A 55 -4.23 -1.59 7.20
CA LYS A 55 -5.57 -1.54 6.62
C LYS A 55 -5.88 -2.82 5.86
N TYR A 56 -7.15 -3.19 5.78
CA TYR A 56 -7.61 -4.28 4.93
C TYR A 56 -8.06 -3.71 3.58
N THR A 57 -7.80 -4.44 2.50
CA THR A 57 -8.39 -4.13 1.20
C THR A 57 -9.91 -4.37 1.24
N ASN A 58 -10.67 -3.47 0.63
CA ASN A 58 -12.12 -3.67 0.49
C ASN A 58 -12.43 -4.74 -0.57
N THR A 59 -13.71 -4.97 -0.86
CA THR A 59 -14.19 -5.91 -1.88
C THR A 59 -13.64 -5.65 -3.30
N LYS A 60 -13.14 -4.44 -3.57
CA LYS A 60 -12.51 -4.06 -4.84
C LYS A 60 -10.97 -4.18 -4.81
N GLY A 61 -10.39 -4.74 -3.75
CA GLY A 61 -8.95 -4.83 -3.56
C GLY A 61 -8.28 -3.48 -3.25
N ILE A 62 -9.06 -2.48 -2.79
CA ILE A 62 -8.60 -1.09 -2.66
C ILE A 62 -8.35 -0.72 -1.19
N VAL A 63 -7.26 0.00 -0.96
CA VAL A 63 -6.95 0.70 0.29
C VAL A 63 -6.78 2.19 0.02
N GLN A 64 -7.58 3.01 0.70
CA GLN A 64 -7.45 4.47 0.66
C GLN A 64 -6.98 5.02 2.00
N LEU A 65 -6.09 6.01 1.97
CA LEU A 65 -5.59 6.69 3.15
C LEU A 65 -5.38 8.17 2.86
N ALA A 66 -5.91 9.05 3.72
CA ALA A 66 -5.53 10.44 3.73
C ALA A 66 -4.38 10.66 4.72
N VAL A 67 -3.35 11.40 4.31
CA VAL A 67 -2.23 11.78 5.18
C VAL A 67 -1.84 13.22 4.96
N THR A 68 -1.17 13.79 5.95
CA THR A 68 -0.59 15.13 5.87
C THR A 68 0.95 15.01 5.83
N ALA A 69 1.60 15.65 4.86
CA ALA A 69 3.05 15.69 4.75
C ALA A 69 3.50 17.16 4.76
N LYS A 70 4.17 17.58 5.84
CA LYS A 70 4.68 18.96 5.99
C LYS A 70 6.04 19.20 5.30
N ALA A 71 6.70 18.12 4.90
CA ALA A 71 7.99 18.07 4.26
C ALA A 71 8.08 16.78 3.43
N LYS A 72 9.13 16.67 2.60
CA LYS A 72 9.39 15.50 1.74
C LYS A 72 9.29 14.19 2.53
N THR A 73 8.24 13.41 2.24
CA THR A 73 7.93 12.17 2.93
C THR A 73 7.68 11.07 1.91
N LYS A 74 8.34 9.92 2.10
CA LYS A 74 8.10 8.69 1.34
C LYS A 74 7.04 7.87 2.06
N PHE A 75 6.05 7.38 1.32
CA PHE A 75 5.07 6.41 1.81
C PHE A 75 5.26 5.08 1.08
N LYS A 76 5.14 3.99 1.83
CA LYS A 76 5.28 2.62 1.32
C LYS A 76 4.08 1.80 1.74
N VAL A 77 3.42 1.12 0.81
CA VAL A 77 2.42 0.09 1.12
C VAL A 77 3.05 -1.26 0.87
N VAL A 78 2.94 -2.17 1.84
CA VAL A 78 3.46 -3.53 1.77
C VAL A 78 2.31 -4.49 2.02
N TRP A 79 2.21 -5.50 1.16
CA TRP A 79 1.40 -6.68 1.42
C TRP A 79 2.31 -7.90 1.55
N LYS A 80 2.02 -8.74 2.54
CA LYS A 80 2.69 -10.03 2.75
C LYS A 80 1.62 -11.12 2.77
N PRO A 81 1.79 -12.22 2.01
CA PRO A 81 0.85 -13.33 2.03
C PRO A 81 0.64 -13.87 3.46
N GLY A 82 -0.63 -13.94 3.89
CA GLY A 82 -1.03 -14.58 5.14
C GLY A 82 -1.08 -16.10 5.01
N LYS A 83 -1.43 -16.81 6.10
CA LYS A 83 -1.57 -18.28 6.07
C LYS A 83 -2.52 -18.75 4.95
N ALA A 84 -3.66 -18.07 4.79
CA ALA A 84 -4.67 -18.37 3.77
C ALA A 84 -4.19 -18.10 2.32
N ASP A 85 -3.15 -17.29 2.14
CA ASP A 85 -2.66 -16.90 0.80
C ASP A 85 -1.45 -17.71 0.36
N ARG A 86 -0.78 -18.44 1.27
CA ARG A 86 0.56 -19.02 1.03
C ARG A 86 0.60 -20.16 0.00
N SER A 87 -0.53 -20.82 -0.24
CA SER A 87 -0.68 -21.81 -1.31
C SER A 87 -0.50 -21.15 -2.67
N GLU A 88 -1.09 -19.98 -2.87
CA GLU A 88 -1.12 -19.25 -4.13
C GLU A 88 0.03 -18.23 -4.25
N TYR A 89 0.32 -17.49 -3.18
CA TYR A 89 1.27 -16.38 -3.13
C TYR A 89 2.36 -16.62 -2.09
N THR A 90 3.63 -16.53 -2.50
CA THR A 90 4.77 -16.72 -1.57
C THR A 90 5.58 -15.47 -1.32
N ARG A 91 5.45 -14.45 -2.18
CA ARG A 91 6.29 -13.25 -2.11
C ARG A 91 5.50 -12.05 -1.61
N SER A 92 6.14 -11.25 -0.77
CA SER A 92 5.64 -9.93 -0.40
C SER A 92 5.74 -8.98 -1.59
N THR A 93 4.79 -8.05 -1.70
CA THR A 93 4.82 -6.98 -2.71
C THR A 93 4.75 -5.62 -2.03
N SER A 94 5.40 -4.62 -2.63
CA SER A 94 5.38 -3.27 -2.09
C SER A 94 5.44 -2.19 -3.16
N ARG A 95 4.93 -1.00 -2.83
CA ARG A 95 5.07 0.19 -3.68
C ARG A 95 5.36 1.41 -2.83
N ILE A 96 6.24 2.26 -3.36
CA ILE A 96 6.67 3.52 -2.72
C ILE A 96 6.22 4.69 -3.59
N VAL A 97 5.85 5.77 -2.93
CA VAL A 97 5.51 7.07 -3.51
C VAL A 97 6.10 8.17 -2.62
N THR A 98 6.42 9.31 -3.21
CA THR A 98 6.98 10.46 -2.50
C THR A 98 6.04 11.64 -2.65
N VAL A 99 5.82 12.39 -1.57
CA VAL A 99 5.06 13.65 -1.56
C VAL A 99 5.86 14.72 -0.83
N GLN A 100 5.57 15.99 -1.12
CA GLN A 100 6.28 17.16 -0.57
C GLN A 100 5.32 18.21 -0.05
#